data_AF-A0A2M7X0G6-F1
#
_entry.id   AF-A0A2M7X0G6-F1
#
_cell.length_a   1.000
_cell.length_b   1.000
_cell.length_c   1.000
_cell.angle_alpha   90.00
_cell.angle_beta   90.00
_cell.angle_gamma   90.00
#
_symmetry.space_group_name_H-M   'P 1'
#
loop_
_entity.id
_entity.type
_entity.pdbx_description
1 polymer ?
#
loop_
_entity_poly.entity_id
_entity_poly.type
_entity_poly.pdbx_seq_one_letter_code
_entity_poly.pdbx_strand_id
1 'polypeptide(L)'
;MLLQGDGLWFDEINGIRISSYDILTLMQWLKFEFSPPLFYLLLHFWIKIVGFAPLLLRVFPFMWGVIGVYVTGVVVMDIYKRK
;
A
#
# COMPACT_ATOMS: atom_id res chain seq x y z
N MET A 1 11.06 -13.14 -9.20
CA MET A 1 11.62 -13.65 -7.93
C MET A 1 11.12 -12.86 -6.70
N LEU A 2 11.16 -11.53 -6.66
CA LEU A 2 10.65 -10.75 -5.50
C LEU A 2 9.12 -10.64 -5.40
N LEU A 3 8.40 -10.53 -6.53
CA LEU A 3 6.93 -10.39 -6.53
C LEU A 3 6.16 -11.72 -6.61
N GLN A 4 6.85 -12.81 -6.98
CA GLN A 4 6.28 -14.15 -7.22
C GLN A 4 6.64 -15.16 -6.11
N GLY A 5 7.10 -14.70 -4.93
CA GLY A 5 7.32 -15.62 -3.82
C GLY A 5 6.02 -16.31 -3.43
N ASP A 6 6.07 -17.63 -3.23
CA ASP A 6 4.92 -18.50 -2.95
C ASP A 6 4.21 -18.19 -1.61
N GLY A 7 4.83 -17.38 -0.75
CA GLY A 7 4.29 -16.96 0.55
C GLY A 7 4.07 -15.45 0.65
N LEU A 8 3.09 -15.05 1.45
CA LEU A 8 2.90 -13.67 1.90
C LEU A 8 3.66 -13.42 3.20
N TRP A 9 4.21 -12.22 3.35
CA TRP A 9 4.82 -11.77 4.60
C TRP A 9 3.73 -11.46 5.64
N PHE A 10 4.09 -11.45 6.91
CA PHE A 10 3.10 -11.25 7.99
C PHE A 10 2.36 -9.92 7.89
N ASP A 11 3.09 -8.84 7.59
CA ASP A 11 2.55 -7.50 7.36
C ASP A 11 1.67 -7.43 6.09
N GLU A 12 2.05 -8.13 5.02
CA GLU A 12 1.21 -8.29 3.82
C GLU A 12 -0.11 -8.97 4.18
N ILE A 13 -0.07 -10.08 4.93
CA ILE A 13 -1.27 -10.81 5.35
C ILE A 13 -2.15 -9.92 6.22
N ASN A 14 -1.58 -9.23 7.22
CA ASN A 14 -2.37 -8.36 8.10
C ASN A 14 -2.99 -7.20 7.30
N GLY A 15 -2.21 -6.57 6.43
CA GLY A 15 -2.65 -5.50 5.53
C GLY A 15 -3.83 -5.93 4.64
N ILE A 16 -3.69 -7.08 3.98
CA ILE A 16 -4.72 -7.62 3.10
C ILE A 16 -5.96 -8.04 3.89
N ARG A 17 -5.80 -8.71 5.03
CA ARG A 17 -6.91 -9.14 5.89
C ARG A 17 -7.77 -7.96 6.32
N ILE A 18 -7.14 -6.92 6.87
CA ILE A 18 -7.85 -5.72 7.33
C ILE A 18 -8.54 -5.04 6.15
N SER A 19 -7.82 -4.86 5.03
CA SER A 19 -8.33 -4.20 3.82
C SER A 19 -9.44 -4.97 3.11
N SER A 20 -9.59 -6.27 3.38
CA SER A 20 -10.63 -7.13 2.79
C SER A 20 -11.98 -7.05 3.50
N TYR A 21 -12.06 -6.43 4.69
CA TYR A 21 -13.33 -6.19 5.36
C TYR A 21 -14.22 -5.22 4.56
N ASP A 22 -15.51 -5.17 4.88
CA ASP A 22 -16.37 -4.08 4.42
C ASP A 22 -15.89 -2.74 4.99
N ILE A 23 -16.30 -1.63 4.36
CA ILE A 23 -15.79 -0.29 4.69
C ILE A 23 -16.03 0.10 6.15
N LEU A 24 -17.14 -0.34 6.77
CA LEU A 24 -17.46 0.00 8.15
C LEU A 24 -16.60 -0.81 9.12
N THR A 25 -16.49 -2.12 8.88
CA THR A 25 -15.65 -3.01 9.69
C THR A 25 -14.18 -2.65 9.59
N LEU A 26 -13.69 -2.32 8.38
CA LEU A 26 -12.35 -1.76 8.17
C LEU A 26 -12.11 -0.54 9.06
N MET A 27 -13.03 0.43 9.05
CA MET A 27 -12.91 1.65 9.87
C MET A 27 -12.90 1.38 11.37
N GLN A 28 -13.62 0.36 11.83
CA GLN A 28 -13.58 -0.05 13.23
C GLN A 28 -12.23 -0.67 13.59
N TRP A 29 -11.68 -1.53 12.73
CA TRP A 29 -10.36 -2.14 12.93
C TRP A 29 -9.23 -1.11 12.92
N LEU A 30 -9.32 -0.10 12.06
CA LEU A 30 -8.32 0.96 11.95
C LEU A 30 -8.16 1.80 13.23
N LYS A 31 -9.12 1.77 14.15
CA LYS A 31 -8.99 2.42 15.47
C LYS A 31 -7.93 1.76 16.36
N PHE A 32 -7.62 0.49 16.11
CA PHE A 32 -6.67 -0.30 16.87
C PHE A 32 -5.33 -0.47 16.15
N GLU A 33 -5.22 0.03 14.92
CA GLU A 33 -3.99 0.01 14.14
C GLU A 33 -3.13 1.24 14.43
N PHE A 34 -1.81 1.04 14.56
CA PHE A 34 -0.87 2.16 14.71
C PHE A 34 -0.65 2.91 13.40
N SER A 35 -0.90 2.24 12.27
CA SER A 35 -0.67 2.78 10.94
C SER A 35 -1.83 3.68 10.50
N PRO A 36 -1.56 4.81 9.82
CA PRO A 36 -2.60 5.69 9.30
C PRO A 36 -3.60 4.96 8.37
N PRO A 37 -4.87 5.36 8.37
CA PRO A 37 -5.95 4.62 7.70
C PRO A 37 -5.88 4.67 6.16
N LEU A 38 -5.17 5.65 5.61
CA LEU A 38 -5.15 5.92 4.16
C LEU A 38 -4.67 4.71 3.35
N PHE A 39 -3.63 4.01 3.79
CA PHE A 39 -3.08 2.88 3.05
C PHE A 39 -4.11 1.75 2.93
N TYR A 40 -4.73 1.35 4.05
CA TYR A 40 -5.74 0.30 4.09
C TYR A 40 -7.00 0.65 3.29
N LEU A 41 -7.39 1.93 3.30
CA LEU A 41 -8.49 2.44 2.48
C LEU A 41 -8.22 2.29 1.00
N LEU A 42 -7.05 2.72 0.54
CA LEU A 42 -6.69 2.61 -0.88
C LEU A 42 -6.53 1.13 -1.27
N LEU A 43 -5.94 0.32 -0.39
CA LEU A 43 -5.78 -1.11 -0.61
C LEU A 43 -7.15 -1.83 -0.65
N HIS A 44 -8.14 -1.40 0.13
CA HIS A 44 -9.51 -1.92 0.07
C HIS A 44 -10.09 -1.77 -1.34
N PHE A 45 -10.03 -0.57 -1.91
CA PHE A 45 -10.51 -0.34 -3.27
C PHE A 45 -9.66 -1.09 -4.31
N TRP A 46 -8.35 -1.17 -4.12
CA TRP A 46 -7.48 -1.94 -5.00
C TRP A 46 -7.86 -3.42 -5.03
N ILE A 47 -8.04 -4.06 -3.87
CA ILE A 47 -8.49 -5.47 -3.75
C ILE A 47 -9.83 -5.67 -4.46
N LYS A 48 -10.76 -4.72 -4.36
CA LYS A 48 -12.05 -4.79 -5.08
C LYS A 48 -11.91 -4.75 -6.60
N ILE A 49 -10.87 -4.10 -7.12
CA ILE A 49 -10.60 -3.97 -8.55
C ILE A 49 -9.86 -5.19 -9.09
N VAL A 50 -8.79 -5.63 -8.41
CA VAL A 50 -7.88 -6.67 -8.94
C VAL A 50 -8.13 -8.07 -8.37
N GLY A 51 -8.92 -8.18 -7.31
CA GLY A 51 -9.18 -9.44 -6.59
C GLY A 51 -7.98 -9.91 -5.75
N PHE A 52 -8.03 -11.16 -5.30
CA PHE A 52 -6.96 -11.77 -4.49
C PHE A 52 -5.94 -12.46 -5.39
N ALA A 53 -4.94 -11.69 -5.85
CA ALA A 53 -3.78 -12.20 -6.56
C ALA A 53 -2.51 -11.60 -5.95
N PRO A 54 -1.65 -12.38 -5.26
CA PRO A 54 -0.49 -11.85 -4.53
C PRO A 54 0.39 -10.91 -5.35
N LEU A 55 0.64 -11.25 -6.62
CA LEU A 55 1.37 -10.40 -7.55
C LEU A 55 0.71 -9.03 -7.73
N LEU A 56 -0.60 -8.98 -8.00
CA LEU A 56 -1.34 -7.73 -8.23
C LEU A 56 -1.48 -6.92 -6.94
N LEU A 57 -1.58 -7.57 -5.78
CA LEU A 57 -1.62 -6.90 -4.49
C LEU A 57 -0.27 -6.25 -4.15
N ARG A 58 0.86 -6.87 -4.54
CA ARG A 58 2.20 -6.30 -4.37
C ARG A 58 2.51 -5.15 -5.34
N VAL A 59 1.88 -5.12 -6.50
CA VAL A 59 2.01 -4.01 -7.45
C VAL A 59 1.54 -2.69 -6.83
N PHE A 60 0.52 -2.72 -5.97
CA PHE A 60 -0.01 -1.52 -5.33
C PHE A 60 1.03 -0.74 -4.49
N PRO A 61 1.65 -1.30 -3.44
CA PRO A 61 2.68 -0.59 -2.69
C PRO A 61 3.94 -0.32 -3.53
N PHE A 62 4.25 -1.21 -4.49
CA PHE A 62 5.38 -1.00 -5.42
C PHE A 62 5.21 0.28 -6.24
N MET A 63 4.01 0.54 -6.79
CA MET A 63 3.71 1.76 -7.53
C MET A 63 3.93 3.02 -6.68
N TRP A 64 3.45 3.03 -5.44
CA TRP A 64 3.66 4.16 -4.52
C TRP A 64 5.13 4.35 -4.16
N GLY A 65 5.90 3.27 -4.04
CA GLY A 65 7.36 3.33 -3.85
C GLY A 65 8.07 4.02 -5.02
N VAL A 66 7.74 3.63 -6.27
CA VAL A 66 8.30 4.26 -7.48
C VAL A 66 7.96 5.75 -7.56
N ILE A 67 6.70 6.10 -7.29
CA ILE A 67 6.25 7.50 -7.24
C ILE A 67 7.02 8.27 -6.16
N GLY A 68 7.21 7.68 -4.98
CA GLY A 68 7.95 8.28 -3.88
C GLY A 68 9.41 8.60 -4.25
N VAL A 69 10.10 7.68 -4.92
CA VAL A 69 11.48 7.90 -5.40
C VAL A 69 11.52 9.05 -6.42
N TYR A 70 10.60 9.06 -7.38
CA TYR A 70 10.52 10.12 -8.38
C TYR A 70 10.27 11.50 -7.76
N VAL A 71 9.26 11.61 -6.89
CA VAL A 71 8.91 12.85 -6.20
C VAL A 71 10.07 13.35 -5.35
N THR A 72 10.74 12.45 -4.63
CA THR A 72 11.94 12.81 -3.85
C THR A 72 13.02 13.40 -4.74
N GLY A 73 13.30 12.79 -5.90
CA GLY A 73 14.26 13.31 -6.86
C GLY A 73 13.90 14.71 -7.37
N VAL A 74 12.63 14.93 -7.75
CA VAL A 74 12.15 16.24 -8.20
C VAL A 74 12.29 17.30 -7.10
N VAL A 75 11.88 16.99 -5.86
CA VAL A 75 11.97 17.91 -4.72
C VAL A 75 13.42 18.27 -4.41
N VAL A 76 14.32 17.28 -4.40
CA VAL A 76 15.75 17.52 -4.18
C VAL A 76 16.34 18.45 -5.24
N MET A 77 15.99 18.22 -6.52
CA MET A 77 16.44 19.07 -7.62
C MET A 77 15.88 20.49 -7.52
N ASP A 78 14.64 20.67 -7.07
CA ASP A 78 14.05 22.00 -6.84
C ASP A 78 14.77 22.74 -5.71
N ILE A 79 15.04 22.05 -4.59
CA ILE A 79 15.79 22.62 -3.45
C ILE A 79 17.20 23.02 -3.88
N TYR A 80 17.90 22.19 -4.67
CA TYR A 80 19.24 22.50 -5.13
C TYR A 80 19.28 23.72 -6.05
N LYS A 81 18.29 23.89 -6.94
CA LYS A 81 18.20 25.05 -7.85
C LYS A 81 17.85 26.36 -7.16
N ARG A 82 17.27 26.30 -5.96
CA ARG A 82 16.91 27.49 -5.15
C ARG A 82 18.05 27.98 -4.25
N LYS A 83 19.14 27.22 -4.14
CA LYS A 83 20.39 27.65 -3.49
C LYS A 83 21.32 28.29 -4.51
#